data_AF-A0A356IN14-F1
#
_entry.id   AF-A0A356IN14-F1
#
_cell.length_a   1.000
_cell.length_b   1.000
_cell.length_c   1.000
_cell.angle_alpha   90.00
_cell.angle_beta   90.00
_cell.angle_gamma   90.00
#
_symmetry.space_group_name_H-M   'P 1'
#
loop_
_entity.id
_entity.type
_entity.pdbx_description
1 polymer ?
#
loop_
_entity_poly.entity_id
_entity_poly.type
_entity_poly.pdbx_seq_one_letter_code
_entity_poly.pdbx_strand_id
1 'polypeptide(L)'
;QPLEPALATLFSALVQVSGDGKDRQRENFSNIMQYYSTTDYSSALGQPPSPKGLNQALQQLKRLAPLLKQPVVDACVDCILHDNKATLKEMELLRAICEALECPLPPILVHTG
;
A
#
# COMPACT_ATOMS: atom_id res chain seq x y z
N GLN A 1 -14.17 -2.52 -13.90
CA GLN A 1 -14.14 -3.07 -12.52
C GLN A 1 -13.73 -1.95 -11.59
N PRO A 2 -14.39 -1.77 -10.43
CA PRO A 2 -13.96 -0.78 -9.44
C PRO A 2 -12.51 -1.02 -9.03
N LEU A 3 -11.74 0.05 -8.86
CA LEU A 3 -10.33 0.00 -8.49
C LEU A 3 -10.12 -0.05 -6.98
N GLU A 4 -11.08 0.49 -6.24
CA GLU A 4 -11.07 0.67 -4.80
C GLU A 4 -10.81 -0.64 -4.04
N PRO A 5 -11.37 -1.82 -4.42
CA PRO A 5 -11.01 -3.08 -3.76
C PRO A 5 -9.55 -3.49 -3.98
N ALA A 6 -8.97 -3.18 -5.14
CA ALA A 6 -7.57 -3.48 -5.42
C ALA A 6 -6.64 -2.54 -4.63
N LEU A 7 -6.99 -1.26 -4.55
CA LEU A 7 -6.30 -0.29 -3.69
C LEU A 7 -6.37 -0.70 -2.22
N ALA A 8 -7.55 -1.05 -1.72
CA ALA A 8 -7.75 -1.54 -0.36
C ALA A 8 -6.91 -2.79 -0.06
N THR A 9 -6.84 -3.73 -1.00
CA THR A 9 -6.00 -4.94 -0.86
C THR A 9 -4.51 -4.59 -0.81
N LEU A 10 -4.06 -3.66 -1.65
CA LEU A 10 -2.67 -3.24 -1.70
C LEU A 10 -2.24 -2.51 -0.42
N PHE A 11 -3.02 -1.49 -0.02
CA PHE A 11 -2.70 -0.68 1.16
C PHE A 11 -2.83 -1.49 2.45
N SER A 12 -3.80 -2.42 2.56
CA SER A 12 -3.90 -3.27 3.74
C SER A 12 -2.71 -4.22 3.88
N ALA A 13 -2.06 -4.62 2.79
CA ALA A 13 -0.83 -5.42 2.84
C ALA A 13 0.32 -4.64 3.46
N LEU A 14 0.56 -3.40 3.01
CA LEU A 14 1.63 -2.54 3.50
C LEU A 14 1.40 -2.14 4.96
N VAL A 15 0.19 -1.68 5.26
CA VAL A 15 -0.19 -1.26 6.61
C VAL A 15 -0.10 -2.42 7.60
N GLN A 16 -0.50 -3.64 7.25
CA GLN A 16 -0.40 -4.78 8.18
C GLN A 16 1.03 -5.34 8.31
N VAL A 17 1.90 -5.03 7.35
CA VAL A 17 3.35 -5.30 7.47
C VAL A 17 4.02 -4.27 8.36
N SER A 18 3.42 -3.08 8.52
CA SER A 18 3.93 -2.09 9.45
C SER A 18 3.98 -2.62 10.88
N GLY A 19 5.05 -2.29 11.59
CA GLY A 19 5.22 -2.65 13.01
C GLY A 19 4.23 -1.98 13.96
N ASP A 20 3.30 -1.17 13.43
CA ASP A 20 2.32 -0.40 14.19
C ASP A 20 1.25 -1.27 14.87
N GLY A 21 0.69 -0.75 15.97
CA GLY A 21 -0.48 -1.33 16.62
C GLY A 21 -1.74 -1.20 15.75
N LYS A 22 -2.71 -2.10 15.95
CA LYS A 22 -3.94 -2.19 15.14
C LYS A 22 -4.71 -0.87 14.98
N ASP A 23 -4.75 -0.04 16.02
CA ASP A 23 -5.46 1.24 15.96
C ASP A 23 -4.76 2.22 15.00
N ARG A 24 -3.43 2.31 15.06
CA ARG A 24 -2.62 3.12 14.13
C ARG A 24 -2.68 2.59 12.71
N GLN A 25 -2.66 1.28 12.54
CA GLN A 25 -2.87 0.63 11.23
C GLN A 25 -4.23 1.04 10.64
N ARG A 26 -5.29 1.03 11.45
CA ARG A 26 -6.62 1.43 11.00
C ARG A 26 -6.71 2.90 10.63
N GLU A 27 -6.09 3.76 11.41
CA GLU A 27 -6.02 5.19 11.15
C GLU A 27 -5.26 5.48 9.85
N ASN A 28 -4.05 4.94 9.70
CA ASN A 28 -3.22 5.08 8.50
C ASN A 28 -3.98 4.60 7.24
N PHE A 29 -4.53 3.39 7.26
CA PHE A 29 -5.29 2.85 6.15
C PHE A 29 -6.51 3.73 5.77
N SER A 30 -7.27 4.18 6.76
CA SER A 30 -8.45 5.03 6.53
C SER A 30 -8.05 6.38 5.95
N ASN A 31 -6.97 6.96 6.46
CA ASN A 31 -6.42 8.23 6.01
C ASN A 31 -5.92 8.18 4.55
N ILE A 32 -5.50 7.01 4.08
CA ILE A 32 -5.08 6.82 2.69
C ILE A 32 -6.28 6.50 1.79
N MET A 33 -7.18 5.61 2.21
CA MET A 33 -8.33 5.23 1.37
C MET A 33 -9.32 6.38 1.12
N GLN A 34 -9.41 7.36 2.02
CA GLN A 34 -10.28 8.55 1.82
C GLN A 34 -9.91 9.39 0.59
N TYR A 35 -8.66 9.33 0.11
CA TYR A 35 -8.26 10.00 -1.15
C TYR A 35 -8.86 9.33 -2.38
N TYR A 36 -9.28 8.07 -2.26
CA TYR A 36 -9.76 7.25 -3.38
C TYR A 36 -11.26 6.96 -3.29
N SER A 37 -11.84 6.92 -2.09
CA SER A 37 -13.24 6.57 -1.90
C SER A 37 -13.80 7.10 -0.58
N THR A 38 -15.10 7.41 -0.57
CA THR A 38 -15.86 7.70 0.66
C THR A 38 -16.44 6.44 1.30
N THR A 39 -16.30 5.27 0.68
CA THR A 39 -16.75 3.99 1.23
C THR A 39 -15.75 3.48 2.28
N ASP A 40 -16.27 2.94 3.38
CA ASP A 40 -15.44 2.31 4.41
C ASP A 40 -14.89 0.95 3.91
N TYR A 41 -13.58 0.89 3.70
CA TYR A 41 -12.85 -0.32 3.35
C TYR A 41 -12.06 -0.92 4.52
N SER A 42 -12.23 -0.41 5.75
CA SER A 42 -11.43 -0.83 6.92
C SER A 42 -11.57 -2.31 7.28
N SER A 43 -12.59 -3.00 6.75
CA SER A 43 -12.72 -4.46 6.83
C SER A 43 -11.56 -5.22 6.16
N ALA A 44 -10.84 -4.59 5.23
CA ALA A 44 -9.64 -5.16 4.60
C ALA A 44 -8.47 -5.38 5.57
N LEU A 45 -8.51 -4.77 6.77
CA LEU A 45 -7.52 -4.96 7.83
C LEU A 45 -7.84 -6.15 8.75
N GLY A 46 -8.95 -6.88 8.52
CA GLY A 46 -9.31 -8.03 9.34
C GLY A 46 -8.27 -9.16 9.29
N GLN A 47 -7.57 -9.30 8.16
CA GLN A 47 -6.45 -10.21 7.97
C GLN A 47 -5.53 -9.73 6.84
N PRO A 48 -4.26 -10.15 6.81
CA PRO A 48 -3.39 -9.86 5.68
C PRO A 48 -3.94 -10.48 4.40
N PRO A 49 -3.82 -9.79 3.25
CA PRO A 49 -4.24 -10.37 1.99
C PRO A 49 -3.37 -11.59 1.65
N SER A 50 -4.00 -12.60 1.04
CA SER A 50 -3.24 -13.74 0.51
C SER A 50 -2.30 -13.29 -0.62
N PRO A 51 -1.17 -13.99 -0.86
CA PRO A 51 -0.30 -13.69 -1.99
C PRO A 51 -1.02 -13.65 -3.34
N LYS A 52 -2.00 -14.55 -3.53
CA LYS A 52 -2.85 -14.58 -4.74
C LYS A 52 -3.73 -13.33 -4.84
N GLY A 53 -4.37 -12.94 -3.74
CA GLY A 53 -5.22 -11.74 -3.69
C GLY A 53 -4.44 -10.47 -3.97
N LEU A 54 -3.26 -10.33 -3.35
CA LEU A 54 -2.36 -9.20 -3.61
C LEU A 54 -1.89 -9.18 -5.09
N ASN A 55 -1.50 -10.32 -5.65
CA ASN A 55 -1.13 -10.41 -7.06
C ASN A 55 -2.29 -10.00 -7.98
N GLN A 56 -3.53 -10.43 -7.70
CA GLN A 56 -4.71 -10.01 -8.49
C GLN A 56 -4.94 -8.50 -8.43
N ALA A 57 -4.79 -7.89 -7.24
CA ALA A 57 -4.88 -6.44 -7.08
C ALA A 57 -3.80 -5.73 -7.90
N LEU A 58 -2.54 -6.17 -7.81
CA LEU A 58 -1.43 -5.62 -8.59
C LEU A 58 -1.66 -5.73 -10.10
N GLN A 59 -2.16 -6.87 -10.58
CA GLN A 59 -2.50 -7.05 -12.01
C GLN A 59 -3.60 -6.09 -12.48
N GLN A 60 -4.54 -5.74 -11.61
CA GLN A 60 -5.57 -4.75 -11.92
C GLN A 60 -4.98 -3.33 -11.94
N LEU A 61 -4.20 -2.96 -10.92
CA LEU A 61 -3.57 -1.64 -10.80
C LEU A 61 -2.51 -1.39 -11.87
N LYS A 62 -1.81 -2.43 -12.33
CA LYS A 62 -0.85 -2.36 -13.45
C LYS A 62 -1.48 -1.85 -14.76
N ARG A 63 -2.79 -2.02 -14.94
CA ARG A 63 -3.53 -1.57 -16.14
C ARG A 63 -3.92 -0.09 -16.11
N LEU A 64 -3.63 0.60 -15.00
CA LEU A 64 -3.80 2.05 -14.93
C LEU A 64 -2.99 2.77 -16.01
N ALA A 65 -3.51 3.90 -16.47
CA ALA A 65 -2.74 4.83 -17.27
C ALA A 65 -1.46 5.23 -16.51
N PRO A 66 -0.31 5.43 -17.17
CA PRO A 66 0.96 5.73 -16.50
C PRO A 66 0.87 6.86 -15.47
N LEU A 67 0.13 7.93 -15.76
CA LEU A 67 -0.08 9.07 -14.87
C LEU A 67 -0.83 8.74 -13.57
N LEU A 68 -1.59 7.64 -13.54
CA LEU A 68 -2.36 7.20 -12.38
C LEU A 68 -1.62 6.18 -11.52
N LYS A 69 -0.49 5.62 -12.00
CA LYS A 69 0.30 4.67 -11.23
C LYS A 69 1.16 5.36 -10.17
N GLN A 70 1.75 6.52 -10.50
CA GLN A 70 2.61 7.24 -9.56
C GLN A 70 1.89 7.61 -8.26
N PRO A 71 0.66 8.16 -8.27
CA PRO A 71 -0.08 8.42 -7.02
C PRO A 71 -0.36 7.16 -6.18
N VAL A 72 -0.46 5.98 -6.80
CA VAL A 72 -0.62 4.72 -6.05
C VAL A 72 0.69 4.34 -5.37
N VAL A 73 1.82 4.51 -6.05
CA VAL A 73 3.15 4.28 -5.46
C VAL A 73 3.42 5.27 -4.32
N ASP A 74 3.06 6.54 -4.49
CA ASP A 74 3.23 7.55 -3.45
C ASP A 74 2.40 7.22 -2.21
N ALA A 75 1.14 6.78 -2.38
CA ALA A 75 0.33 6.29 -1.26
C ALA A 75 0.89 5.03 -0.60
N CYS A 76 1.56 4.15 -1.35
CA CYS A 76 2.30 3.03 -0.77
C CYS A 76 3.48 3.49 0.09
N VAL A 77 4.17 4.57 -0.32
CA VAL A 77 5.23 5.20 0.50
C VAL A 77 4.64 5.79 1.78
N ASP A 78 3.51 6.49 1.69
CA ASP A 78 2.83 7.04 2.86
C ASP A 78 2.38 5.95 3.85
N CYS A 79 1.97 4.77 3.34
CA CYS A 79 1.65 3.62 4.20
C CYS A 79 2.85 3.21 5.07
N ILE A 80 4.06 3.17 4.49
CA ILE A 80 5.27 2.65 5.16
C ILE A 80 6.05 3.70 5.94
N LEU A 81 5.92 4.98 5.61
CA LEU A 81 6.63 6.08 6.28
C LEU A 81 5.81 6.74 7.39
N HIS A 82 4.66 6.16 7.74
CA HIS A 82 3.75 6.71 8.75
C HIS A 82 4.42 6.96 10.11
N ASP A 83 5.40 6.15 10.50
CA ASP A 83 6.16 6.29 11.76
C ASP A 83 7.58 6.89 11.57
N ASN A 84 7.85 7.47 10.38
CA ASN A 84 9.17 7.93 9.92
C ASN A 84 10.28 6.85 9.93
N LYS A 85 9.95 5.56 9.96
CA LYS A 85 10.91 4.45 9.97
C LYS A 85 10.49 3.35 9.01
N ALA A 86 11.17 3.25 7.87
CA ALA A 86 11.03 2.07 7.01
C ALA A 86 11.99 0.95 7.44
N THR A 87 11.44 -0.16 7.89
CA THR A 87 12.15 -1.43 8.09
C THR A 87 12.56 -2.04 6.75
N LEU A 88 13.57 -2.92 6.77
CA LEU A 88 13.99 -3.66 5.58
C LEU A 88 12.82 -4.44 4.95
N LYS A 89 11.91 -4.99 5.76
CA LYS A 89 10.77 -5.78 5.29
C LYS A 89 9.74 -4.93 4.53
N GLU A 90 9.44 -3.73 5.03
CA GLU A 90 8.53 -2.80 4.34
C GLU A 90 9.13 -2.31 3.02
N MET A 91 10.44 -2.03 3.02
CA MET A 91 11.17 -1.61 1.81
C MET A 91 11.19 -2.70 0.73
N GLU A 92 11.41 -3.97 1.10
CA GLU A 92 11.36 -5.07 0.14
C GLU A 92 9.94 -5.29 -0.41
N LEU A 93 8.91 -5.14 0.42
CA LEU A 93 7.52 -5.19 -0.06
C LEU A 93 7.22 -4.04 -1.03
N LEU A 94 7.61 -2.81 -0.69
CA LEU A 94 7.43 -1.66 -1.58
C LEU A 94 8.18 -1.84 -2.91
N ARG A 95 9.41 -2.35 -2.86
CA ARG A 95 10.21 -2.64 -4.05
C ARG A 95 9.50 -3.65 -4.97
N ALA A 96 8.97 -4.74 -4.41
CA ALA A 96 8.20 -5.72 -5.17
C ALA A 96 6.91 -5.13 -5.78
N ILE A 97 6.24 -4.22 -5.07
CA ILE A 97 5.07 -3.51 -5.59
C ILE A 97 5.45 -2.59 -6.74
N CYS A 98 6.52 -1.79 -6.61
CA CYS A 98 6.99 -0.90 -7.67
C CYS A 98 7.36 -1.68 -8.94
N GLU A 99 8.06 -2.81 -8.78
CA GLU A 99 8.39 -3.72 -9.87
C GLU A 99 7.13 -4.27 -10.56
N ALA A 100 6.14 -4.72 -9.78
CA ALA A 100 4.88 -5.23 -10.31
C ALA A 100 4.06 -4.17 -11.07
N LEU A 101 4.10 -2.91 -10.61
CA LEU A 101 3.42 -1.78 -11.24
C LEU A 101 4.19 -1.16 -12.41
N GLU A 102 5.43 -1.60 -12.65
CA GLU A 102 6.37 -1.03 -13.62
C GLU A 102 6.65 0.44 -13.35
N CYS A 103 6.82 0.78 -12.07
CA CYS A 103 7.14 2.12 -11.61
C CYS A 103 8.53 2.15 -10.96
N PRO A 104 9.29 3.25 -11.08
CA PRO A 104 10.54 3.39 -10.36
C PRO A 104 10.28 3.40 -8.85
N LEU A 105 11.18 2.77 -8.09
CA LEU A 105 11.17 2.88 -6.63
C LEU A 105 11.53 4.33 -6.24
N PRO A 106 10.69 5.04 -5.45
CA PRO A 106 11.02 6.38 -4.99
C PRO A 106 12.29 6.39 -4.12
N PRO A 107 13.03 7.52 -4.06
CA PRO A 107 14.15 7.65 -3.14
C PRO A 107 13.63 7.70 -1.70
N ILE A 108 13.90 6.67 -0.91
CA ILE A 108 13.49 6.59 0.50
C ILE A 108 14.71 6.66 1.40
N LEU A 109 14.67 7.59 2.36
CA LEU A 109 15.70 7.72 3.38
C LEU A 109 15.44 6.68 4.48
N VAL A 110 16.12 5.54 4.37
CA VAL A 110 16.08 4.50 5.40
C VAL A 110 16.92 4.96 6.59
N HIS A 111 16.29 5.24 7.74
CA HIS A 111 17.03 5.43 8.99
C HIS A 111 17.36 4.06 9.56
N THR A 112 18.60 3.60 9.34
CA THR A 112 19.18 2.51 10.12
C THR A 112 19.45 3.02 11.53
N GLY A 113 18.52 2.78 12.45
CA GLY A 113 18.71 2.96 13.89
C GLY A 113 19.27 1.70 14.53
#